data_AF-A0A8H3C1L2-F1
#
_entry.id   AF-A0A8H3C1L2-F1
#
_cell.length_a   1.000
_cell.length_b   1.000
_cell.length_c   1.000
_cell.angle_alpha   90.00
_cell.angle_beta   90.00
_cell.angle_gamma   90.00
#
_symmetry.space_group_name_H-M   'P 1'
#
loop_
_entity.id
_entity.type
_entity.pdbx_description
1 polymer ?
#
loop_
_entity_poly.entity_id
_entity_poly.type
_entity_poly.pdbx_seq_one_letter_code
_entity_poly.pdbx_strand_id
1 'polypeptide(L)'
;MSTSNDTSKSVKRGVSVSATLDATNNWGSSNAAMHPRTESLKAEPSLLTLYESASIHDLNGVNVRLQINNAALIKTHESRINKFTRLKQLTEAAKQKDPQSDTITITTNGGEELVDDFLKMFKLLDASLIDQPKHEPNVLVSAARIAAPNAYQYDALYQYCLEKLKELSLNSMERIRVARALNITDWEKDALTELFGRKEMITRDEANTLGMNAYWEIATEREIRNGSKLEGVLQELKGKTKEVRDQTKDIPPRGVFRSVIGTLWKLFKMLLLALCSMLALEILGLLVQIMGCLVEESCRNGLFNHFQPRLFIGLAASIVYMIWMW
;
A
#
# COMPACT_ATOMS: atom_id res chain seq x y z
N MET A 1 -13.80 19.56 -59.39
CA MET A 1 -12.49 18.87 -59.39
C MET A 1 -12.48 17.93 -58.21
N SER A 2 -12.54 16.63 -58.52
CA SER A 2 -12.61 15.51 -57.60
C SER A 2 -11.26 15.23 -56.94
N THR A 3 -11.25 14.76 -55.71
CA THR A 3 -10.59 13.48 -55.34
C THR A 3 -10.88 13.12 -53.87
N SER A 4 -11.63 12.03 -53.73
CA SER A 4 -11.76 11.19 -52.55
C SER A 4 -10.50 10.34 -52.39
N ASN A 5 -10.15 9.94 -51.17
CA ASN A 5 -9.38 8.72 -50.90
C ASN A 5 -9.80 8.11 -49.56
N ASP A 6 -10.70 7.14 -49.66
CA ASP A 6 -10.90 6.04 -48.73
C ASP A 6 -9.68 5.11 -48.73
N THR A 7 -9.26 4.60 -47.57
CA THR A 7 -8.62 3.28 -47.52
C THR A 7 -8.90 2.61 -46.18
N SER A 8 -9.85 1.69 -46.23
CA SER A 8 -10.17 0.69 -45.23
C SER A 8 -9.20 -0.50 -45.35
N LYS A 9 -8.71 -1.02 -44.22
CA LYS A 9 -8.15 -2.38 -44.14
C LYS A 9 -8.68 -3.12 -42.92
N SER A 10 -9.49 -4.12 -43.25
CA SER A 10 -9.98 -5.22 -42.43
C SER A 10 -8.90 -6.28 -42.25
N VAL A 11 -8.74 -6.81 -41.03
CA VAL A 11 -8.09 -8.12 -40.79
C VAL A 11 -8.94 -8.94 -39.81
N LYS A 12 -9.09 -10.21 -40.19
CA LYS A 12 -9.95 -11.27 -39.66
C LYS A 12 -9.51 -11.84 -38.31
N ARG A 13 -10.49 -11.94 -37.40
CA ARG A 13 -11.11 -13.15 -36.79
C ARG A 13 -10.30 -14.46 -36.64
N GLY A 14 -10.39 -15.02 -35.41
CA GLY A 14 -10.16 -16.43 -35.01
C GLY A 14 -9.34 -16.46 -33.71
N VAL A 15 -9.74 -17.06 -32.59
CA VAL A 15 -10.38 -18.35 -32.36
C VAL A 15 -11.12 -18.34 -31.02
N SER A 16 -12.33 -18.89 -31.01
CA SER A 16 -13.11 -19.26 -29.83
C SER A 16 -12.64 -20.62 -29.29
N VAL A 17 -12.42 -20.73 -27.98
CA VAL A 17 -12.41 -22.03 -27.29
C VAL A 17 -13.47 -21.99 -26.19
N SER A 18 -14.52 -22.75 -26.45
CA SER A 18 -15.51 -23.23 -25.50
C SER A 18 -14.87 -24.34 -24.66
N ALA A 19 -15.04 -24.30 -23.34
CA ALA A 19 -14.86 -25.47 -22.49
C ALA A 19 -15.95 -25.48 -21.42
N THR A 20 -16.85 -26.42 -21.65
CA THR A 20 -17.90 -27.02 -20.84
C THR A 20 -17.53 -27.28 -19.38
N LEU A 21 -18.55 -27.03 -18.54
CA LEU A 21 -18.97 -27.80 -17.36
C LEU A 21 -18.23 -29.11 -17.08
N ASP A 22 -17.81 -29.29 -15.82
CA ASP A 22 -17.97 -30.58 -15.15
C ASP A 22 -18.28 -30.40 -13.66
N ALA A 23 -19.45 -30.88 -13.30
CA ALA A 23 -19.90 -31.12 -11.94
C ALA A 23 -19.24 -32.40 -11.44
N THR A 24 -18.69 -32.40 -10.23
CA THR A 24 -18.43 -33.64 -9.48
C THR A 24 -18.96 -33.51 -8.06
N ASN A 25 -20.08 -34.20 -7.91
CA ASN A 25 -20.74 -34.62 -6.69
C ASN A 25 -19.78 -35.59 -5.98
N ASN A 26 -19.60 -35.46 -4.67
CA ASN A 26 -19.15 -36.60 -3.89
C ASN A 26 -19.97 -36.76 -2.62
N TRP A 27 -20.41 -38.00 -2.46
CA TRP A 27 -21.42 -38.52 -1.57
C TRP A 27 -20.76 -39.64 -0.77
N GLY A 28 -20.99 -39.68 0.54
CA GLY A 28 -20.60 -40.78 1.42
C GLY A 28 -19.65 -40.34 2.54
N SER A 29 -19.76 -40.80 3.77
CA SER A 29 -20.54 -41.93 4.29
C SER A 29 -20.61 -41.81 5.81
N SER A 30 -21.76 -42.21 6.36
CA SER A 30 -22.07 -42.37 7.78
C SER A 30 -21.29 -43.50 8.45
N ASN A 31 -21.09 -43.38 9.77
CA ASN A 31 -21.30 -44.40 10.82
C ASN A 31 -20.86 -43.79 12.18
N ALA A 32 -21.77 -43.51 13.11
CA ALA A 32 -22.43 -44.41 14.06
C ALA A 32 -21.68 -44.51 15.41
N ALA A 33 -22.24 -43.87 16.45
CA ALA A 33 -22.17 -44.34 17.83
C ALA A 33 -23.27 -43.66 18.65
N MET A 34 -24.23 -44.47 19.10
CA MET A 34 -25.25 -44.12 20.08
C MET A 34 -24.63 -43.87 21.46
N HIS A 35 -25.07 -42.82 22.14
CA HIS A 35 -25.20 -42.83 23.61
C HIS A 35 -26.45 -42.04 24.01
N PRO A 36 -27.38 -42.62 24.78
CA PRO A 36 -28.45 -41.86 25.41
C PRO A 36 -27.90 -41.29 26.72
N ARG A 37 -27.86 -39.95 26.84
CA ARG A 37 -27.65 -39.32 28.14
C ARG A 37 -28.69 -38.22 28.34
N THR A 38 -29.66 -38.59 29.17
CA THR A 38 -30.55 -37.72 29.93
C THR A 38 -29.72 -36.65 30.65
N GLU A 39 -30.04 -35.37 30.47
CA GLU A 39 -30.17 -34.37 31.56
C GLU A 39 -30.23 -32.93 31.06
N SER A 40 -31.17 -32.21 31.69
CA SER A 40 -31.18 -30.76 31.93
C SER A 40 -31.60 -29.83 30.79
N LEU A 41 -32.86 -29.39 30.89
CA LEU A 41 -33.41 -28.20 30.25
C LEU A 41 -32.59 -26.97 30.67
N LYS A 42 -31.53 -26.69 29.92
CA LYS A 42 -30.79 -25.43 29.97
C LYS A 42 -31.59 -24.45 29.12
N ALA A 43 -32.20 -23.47 29.79
CA ALA A 43 -32.94 -22.39 29.14
C ALA A 43 -32.12 -21.84 27.96
N GLU A 44 -32.71 -21.90 26.77
CA GLU A 44 -32.18 -21.19 25.62
C GLU A 44 -32.08 -19.70 25.97
N PRO A 45 -30.92 -19.06 25.77
CA PRO A 45 -30.86 -17.62 25.81
C PRO A 45 -31.71 -17.10 24.65
N SER A 46 -32.81 -16.43 24.99
CA SER A 46 -33.75 -15.89 24.03
C SER A 46 -33.01 -15.07 22.95
N LEU A 47 -33.19 -15.42 21.68
CA LEU A 47 -32.70 -14.69 20.50
C LEU A 47 -33.30 -13.28 20.33
N LEU A 48 -33.84 -12.68 21.39
CA LEU A 48 -34.57 -11.42 21.39
C LEU A 48 -33.80 -10.25 22.04
N THR A 49 -32.56 -10.45 22.50
CA THR A 49 -31.77 -9.43 23.22
C THR A 49 -30.62 -8.78 22.45
N LEU A 50 -30.67 -8.75 21.11
CA LEU A 50 -29.72 -7.97 20.31
C LEU A 50 -30.42 -7.11 19.26
N TYR A 51 -31.57 -6.53 19.62
CA TYR A 51 -32.01 -5.28 18.98
C TYR A 51 -31.20 -4.15 19.60
N GLU A 52 -29.97 -4.00 19.12
CA GLU A 52 -29.23 -2.76 19.27
C GLU A 52 -30.13 -1.64 18.72
N SER A 53 -30.38 -0.62 19.55
CA SER A 53 -31.36 0.41 19.24
C SER A 53 -30.88 1.18 18.02
N ALA A 54 -31.54 0.98 16.88
CA ALA A 54 -31.19 1.64 15.64
C ALA A 54 -31.12 3.16 15.84
N SER A 55 -30.03 3.79 15.38
CA SER A 55 -29.87 5.24 15.47
C SER A 55 -30.88 5.93 14.55
N ILE A 56 -31.72 6.80 15.13
CA ILE A 56 -32.73 7.53 14.37
C ILE A 56 -32.19 8.91 14.03
N HIS A 57 -32.09 9.22 12.74
CA HIS A 57 -31.65 10.51 12.23
C HIS A 57 -32.82 11.20 11.52
N ASP A 58 -33.30 12.32 12.07
CA ASP A 58 -34.42 13.08 11.51
C ASP A 58 -33.90 14.29 10.72
N LEU A 59 -34.07 14.27 9.39
CA LEU A 59 -33.66 15.36 8.48
C LEU A 59 -34.85 16.28 8.15
N ASN A 60 -35.74 16.46 9.13
CA ASN A 60 -37.02 17.18 9.05
C ASN A 60 -38.01 16.56 8.05
N GLY A 61 -37.81 15.30 7.66
CA GLY A 61 -38.61 14.61 6.66
C GLY A 61 -39.64 13.69 7.28
N VAL A 62 -40.87 13.72 6.76
CA VAL A 62 -41.99 12.95 7.30
C VAL A 62 -42.43 11.76 6.44
N ASN A 63 -42.07 11.72 5.15
CA ASN A 63 -42.75 10.84 4.20
C ASN A 63 -41.94 9.62 3.75
N VAL A 64 -40.61 9.62 3.96
CA VAL A 64 -39.74 8.48 3.63
C VAL A 64 -38.81 8.15 4.80
N ARG A 65 -38.70 6.86 5.12
CA ARG A 65 -37.76 6.28 6.07
C ARG A 65 -36.77 5.40 5.30
N LEU A 66 -35.51 5.84 5.25
CA LEU A 66 -34.41 5.05 4.71
C LEU A 66 -33.78 4.26 5.86
N GLN A 67 -34.00 2.95 5.87
CA GLN A 67 -33.39 2.03 6.81
C GLN A 67 -32.13 1.44 6.19
N ILE A 68 -30.98 1.58 6.86
CA ILE A 68 -29.70 1.03 6.41
C ILE A 68 -29.35 -0.15 7.32
N ASN A 69 -29.36 -1.35 6.75
CA ASN A 69 -29.33 -2.62 7.48
C ASN A 69 -30.42 -2.63 8.58
N ASN A 70 -30.02 -2.80 9.84
CA ASN A 70 -30.83 -2.59 11.03
C ASN A 70 -30.19 -1.56 11.99
N ALA A 71 -29.13 -0.87 11.54
CA ALA A 71 -28.32 -0.03 12.40
C ALA A 71 -28.80 1.43 12.44
N ALA A 72 -29.30 1.96 11.32
CA ALA A 72 -29.70 3.36 11.22
C ALA A 72 -31.02 3.54 10.46
N LEU A 73 -31.83 4.49 10.94
CA LEU A 73 -33.08 4.91 10.32
C LEU A 73 -33.03 6.41 10.03
N ILE A 74 -32.93 6.77 8.76
CA ILE A 74 -32.87 8.16 8.30
C ILE A 74 -34.26 8.58 7.81
N LYS A 75 -34.87 9.58 8.44
CA LYS A 75 -36.15 10.17 8.00
C LYS A 75 -35.88 11.35 7.08
N THR A 76 -36.49 11.35 5.90
CA THR A 76 -36.26 12.38 4.88
C THR A 76 -37.50 12.58 3.99
N HIS A 77 -37.43 13.53 3.07
CA HIS A 77 -38.50 13.81 2.12
C HIS A 77 -38.33 13.00 0.84
N GLU A 78 -39.46 12.56 0.28
CA GLU A 78 -39.50 11.86 -1.00
C GLU A 78 -38.83 12.66 -2.13
N SER A 79 -39.00 13.98 -2.16
CA SER A 79 -38.41 14.86 -3.17
C SER A 79 -36.88 14.84 -3.20
N ARG A 80 -36.22 14.52 -2.07
CA ARG A 80 -34.76 14.36 -2.00
C ARG A 80 -34.34 12.98 -2.50
N ILE A 81 -35.06 11.95 -2.07
CA ILE A 81 -34.79 10.55 -2.43
C ILE A 81 -35.01 10.29 -3.91
N ASN A 82 -36.06 10.86 -4.51
CA ASN A 82 -36.43 10.63 -5.90
C ASN A 82 -35.43 11.20 -6.92
N LYS A 83 -34.43 11.97 -6.46
CA LYS A 83 -33.29 12.41 -7.30
C LYS A 83 -32.31 11.28 -7.59
N PHE A 84 -32.29 10.23 -6.76
CA PHE A 84 -31.47 9.05 -6.93
C PHE A 84 -32.26 7.96 -7.65
N THR A 85 -31.80 7.55 -8.84
CA THR A 85 -32.56 6.61 -9.69
C THR A 85 -32.88 5.30 -8.95
N ARG A 86 -31.91 4.73 -8.23
CA ARG A 86 -32.13 3.46 -7.52
C ARG A 86 -33.03 3.62 -6.29
N LEU A 87 -32.88 4.71 -5.52
CA LEU A 87 -33.74 4.92 -4.36
C LEU A 87 -35.19 5.27 -4.75
N LYS A 88 -35.37 5.97 -5.88
CA LYS A 88 -36.68 6.21 -6.48
C LYS A 88 -37.38 4.88 -6.80
N GLN A 89 -36.68 3.94 -7.44
CA GLN A 89 -37.23 2.60 -7.73
C GLN A 89 -37.63 1.84 -6.47
N LEU A 90 -36.81 1.90 -5.41
CA LEU A 90 -37.15 1.30 -4.11
C LEU A 90 -38.39 1.95 -3.48
N THR A 91 -38.52 3.27 -3.61
CA THR A 91 -39.67 4.03 -3.11
C THR A 91 -40.93 3.66 -3.87
N GLU A 92 -40.87 3.56 -5.21
CA GLU A 92 -41.99 3.12 -6.06
C GLU A 92 -42.42 1.68 -5.75
N ALA A 93 -41.46 0.76 -5.57
CA ALA A 93 -41.74 -0.62 -5.18
C ALA A 93 -42.40 -0.72 -3.79
N ALA A 94 -41.94 0.08 -2.83
CA ALA A 94 -42.52 0.12 -1.50
C ALA A 94 -43.95 0.71 -1.51
N LYS A 95 -44.20 1.74 -2.33
CA LYS A 95 -45.55 2.30 -2.56
C LYS A 95 -46.52 1.28 -3.16
N GLN A 96 -46.06 0.45 -4.10
CA GLN A 96 -46.89 -0.60 -4.69
C GLN A 96 -47.28 -1.68 -3.67
N LYS A 97 -46.38 -1.97 -2.72
CA LYS A 97 -46.63 -2.95 -1.66
C LYS A 97 -47.64 -2.45 -0.62
N ASP A 98 -47.61 -1.16 -0.31
CA ASP A 98 -48.51 -0.54 0.65
C ASP A 98 -49.01 0.84 0.16
N PRO A 99 -50.05 0.86 -0.69
CA PRO A 99 -50.56 2.10 -1.28
C PRO A 99 -51.26 3.05 -0.30
N GLN A 100 -51.62 2.58 0.90
CA GLN A 100 -52.37 3.35 1.90
C GLN A 100 -51.48 3.99 2.97
N SER A 101 -50.20 3.64 3.00
CA SER A 101 -49.28 4.20 4.00
C SER A 101 -48.86 5.63 3.64
N ASP A 102 -49.05 6.54 4.59
CA ASP A 102 -48.55 7.91 4.53
C ASP A 102 -47.01 7.99 4.63
N THR A 103 -46.35 6.94 5.11
CA THR A 103 -44.89 6.88 5.27
C THR A 103 -44.31 5.63 4.64
N ILE A 104 -43.37 5.83 3.72
CA ILE A 104 -42.74 4.72 2.99
C ILE A 104 -41.42 4.36 3.66
N THR A 105 -41.23 3.08 3.95
CA THR A 105 -39.94 2.57 4.43
C THR A 105 -39.23 1.84 3.32
N ILE A 106 -38.02 2.30 2.98
CA ILE A 106 -37.12 1.64 2.04
C ILE A 106 -35.90 1.12 2.80
N THR A 107 -35.43 -0.08 2.45
CA THR A 107 -34.29 -0.71 3.10
C THR A 107 -33.13 -0.83 2.12
N THR A 108 -31.94 -0.46 2.56
CA THR A 108 -30.68 -0.67 1.83
C THR A 108 -29.71 -1.43 2.73
N ASN A 109 -28.86 -2.27 2.13
CA ASN A 109 -27.85 -3.02 2.87
C ASN A 109 -26.45 -2.49 2.51
N GLY A 110 -25.55 -2.40 3.49
CA GLY A 110 -24.17 -1.95 3.30
C GLY A 110 -23.30 -2.04 4.56
N GLY A 111 -22.05 -1.59 4.49
CA GLY A 111 -21.19 -1.48 5.67
C GLY A 111 -21.58 -0.32 6.59
N GLU A 112 -20.99 -0.24 7.78
CA GLU A 112 -21.21 0.87 8.72
C GLU A 112 -20.89 2.25 8.09
N GLU A 113 -19.88 2.31 7.22
CA GLU A 113 -19.52 3.51 6.47
C GLU A 113 -20.67 4.07 5.62
N LEU A 114 -21.61 3.23 5.19
CA LEU A 114 -22.72 3.66 4.33
C LEU A 114 -23.65 4.62 5.06
N VAL A 115 -23.84 4.43 6.38
CA VAL A 115 -24.67 5.33 7.20
C VAL A 115 -24.07 6.72 7.23
N ASP A 116 -22.78 6.81 7.54
CA ASP A 116 -22.03 8.07 7.57
C ASP A 116 -22.00 8.73 6.19
N ASP A 117 -21.87 7.95 5.12
CA ASP A 117 -21.95 8.45 3.75
C ASP A 117 -23.28 9.13 3.42
N PHE A 118 -24.39 8.48 3.78
CA PHE A 118 -25.72 9.08 3.59
C PHE A 118 -25.90 10.35 4.42
N LEU A 119 -25.46 10.36 5.67
CA LEU A 119 -25.57 11.53 6.54
C LEU A 119 -24.76 12.71 6.00
N LYS A 120 -23.52 12.49 5.55
CA LYS A 120 -22.68 13.52 4.91
C LYS A 120 -23.28 14.00 3.60
N MET A 121 -23.83 13.10 2.79
CA MET A 121 -24.53 13.43 1.56
C MET A 121 -25.77 14.31 1.83
N PHE A 122 -26.60 13.96 2.80
CA PHE A 122 -27.77 14.78 3.14
C PHE A 122 -27.37 16.14 3.73
N LYS A 123 -26.32 16.18 4.56
CA LYS A 123 -25.74 17.44 5.05
C LYS A 123 -25.31 18.34 3.88
N LEU A 124 -24.71 17.75 2.84
CA LEU A 124 -24.33 18.46 1.62
C LEU A 124 -25.55 19.01 0.86
N LEU A 125 -26.62 18.22 0.75
CA LEU A 125 -27.86 18.63 0.08
C LEU A 125 -28.67 19.68 0.85
N ASP A 126 -28.56 19.70 2.18
CA ASP A 126 -29.30 20.60 3.06
C ASP A 126 -28.71 21.99 3.15
N ALA A 127 -27.41 22.10 2.93
CA ALA A 127 -26.73 23.36 3.01
C ALA A 127 -27.15 24.22 1.80
N SER A 128 -28.01 25.21 2.04
CA SER A 128 -28.49 26.13 1.02
C SER A 128 -27.30 26.84 0.37
N LEU A 129 -27.28 26.89 -0.96
CA LEU A 129 -26.24 27.43 -1.86
C LEU A 129 -25.73 28.85 -1.56
N ILE A 130 -26.30 29.57 -0.59
CA ILE A 130 -26.16 31.02 -0.46
C ILE A 130 -24.90 31.45 0.30
N ASP A 131 -24.28 30.59 1.13
CA ASP A 131 -23.13 31.02 1.96
C ASP A 131 -22.18 29.88 2.37
N GLN A 132 -22.01 28.85 1.54
CA GLN A 132 -21.26 27.69 2.01
C GLN A 132 -19.74 27.92 2.10
N PRO A 133 -19.13 27.76 3.29
CA PRO A 133 -17.69 27.61 3.41
C PRO A 133 -17.22 26.40 2.60
N LYS A 134 -15.94 26.40 2.19
CA LYS A 134 -15.29 25.30 1.48
C LYS A 134 -15.71 23.95 2.10
N HIS A 135 -16.38 23.10 1.31
CA HIS A 135 -16.76 21.78 1.76
C HIS A 135 -15.53 20.95 2.10
N GLU A 136 -15.59 20.22 3.20
CA GLU A 136 -14.53 19.28 3.54
C GLU A 136 -14.45 18.16 2.48
N PRO A 137 -13.23 17.73 2.08
CA PRO A 137 -13.06 16.69 1.05
C PRO A 137 -13.79 15.38 1.38
N ASN A 138 -13.83 14.99 2.66
CA ASN A 138 -14.51 13.79 3.13
C ASN A 138 -16.02 13.80 2.82
N VAL A 139 -16.70 14.94 2.95
CA VAL A 139 -18.14 15.11 2.66
C VAL A 139 -18.38 14.96 1.17
N LEU A 140 -17.55 15.58 0.34
CA LEU A 140 -17.64 15.47 -1.12
C LEU A 140 -17.37 14.04 -1.61
N VAL A 141 -16.37 13.35 -1.06
CA VAL A 141 -16.09 11.94 -1.37
C VAL A 141 -17.28 11.06 -0.99
N SER A 142 -17.83 11.26 0.21
CA SER A 142 -18.97 10.49 0.72
C SER A 142 -20.20 10.67 -0.18
N ALA A 143 -20.53 11.92 -0.51
CA ALA A 143 -21.63 12.24 -1.42
C ALA A 143 -21.40 11.68 -2.83
N ALA A 144 -20.17 11.76 -3.35
CA ALA A 144 -19.81 11.17 -4.64
C ALA A 144 -19.95 9.64 -4.62
N ARG A 145 -19.55 8.94 -3.56
CA ARG A 145 -19.74 7.47 -3.43
C ARG A 145 -21.21 7.08 -3.53
N ILE A 146 -22.09 7.79 -2.82
CA ILE A 146 -23.54 7.55 -2.88
C ILE A 146 -24.10 7.86 -4.29
N ALA A 147 -23.71 9.00 -4.86
CA ALA A 147 -24.22 9.48 -6.14
C ALA A 147 -23.67 8.73 -7.36
N ALA A 148 -22.61 7.93 -7.18
CA ALA A 148 -21.89 7.26 -8.25
C ALA A 148 -22.81 6.39 -9.14
N PRO A 149 -22.46 6.21 -10.44
CA PRO A 149 -23.26 5.43 -11.38
C PRO A 149 -23.45 3.96 -10.99
N ASN A 150 -22.47 3.39 -10.27
CA ASN A 150 -22.52 2.02 -9.76
C ASN A 150 -23.25 1.89 -8.41
N ALA A 151 -23.55 3.01 -7.73
CA ALA A 151 -24.20 3.08 -6.42
C ALA A 151 -25.68 3.48 -6.54
N TYR A 152 -26.10 4.71 -6.22
CA TYR A 152 -27.51 5.11 -6.26
C TYR A 152 -27.90 5.99 -7.46
N GLN A 153 -26.90 6.33 -8.30
CA GLN A 153 -27.06 7.01 -9.58
C GLN A 153 -27.82 8.35 -9.48
N TYR A 154 -27.09 9.38 -9.05
CA TYR A 154 -27.52 10.78 -9.13
C TYR A 154 -26.43 11.60 -9.84
N ASP A 155 -26.43 11.54 -11.17
CA ASP A 155 -25.32 12.02 -12.01
C ASP A 155 -24.97 13.50 -11.78
N ALA A 156 -25.97 14.37 -11.61
CA ALA A 156 -25.73 15.79 -11.36
C ALA A 156 -24.99 16.04 -10.03
N LEU A 157 -25.34 15.31 -8.98
CA LEU A 157 -24.63 15.40 -7.69
C LEU A 157 -23.22 14.80 -7.80
N TYR A 158 -23.09 13.68 -8.52
CA TYR A 158 -21.79 13.05 -8.74
C TYR A 158 -20.82 13.99 -9.46
N GLN A 159 -21.23 14.58 -10.58
CA GLN A 159 -20.42 15.55 -11.34
C GLN A 159 -20.09 16.78 -10.50
N TYR A 160 -21.07 17.34 -9.77
CA TYR A 160 -20.83 18.44 -8.85
C TYR A 160 -19.74 18.13 -7.83
N CYS A 161 -19.78 16.95 -7.20
CA CYS A 161 -18.76 16.55 -6.23
C CYS A 161 -17.39 16.40 -6.88
N LEU A 162 -17.30 15.84 -8.09
CA LEU A 162 -16.03 15.71 -8.81
C LEU A 162 -15.44 17.08 -9.18
N GLU A 163 -16.26 18.02 -9.66
CA GLU A 163 -15.83 19.39 -9.97
C GLU A 163 -15.29 20.08 -8.72
N LYS A 164 -16.02 20.00 -7.60
CA LYS A 164 -15.58 20.57 -6.33
C LYS A 164 -14.30 19.93 -5.81
N LEU A 165 -14.15 18.61 -5.92
CA LEU A 165 -12.92 17.91 -5.54
C LEU A 165 -11.71 18.35 -6.40
N LYS A 166 -11.90 18.65 -7.68
CA LYS A 166 -10.83 19.18 -8.56
C LYS A 166 -10.43 20.61 -8.21
N GLU A 167 -11.35 21.43 -7.72
CA GLU A 167 -11.08 22.80 -7.28
C GLU A 167 -10.27 22.85 -5.97
N LEU A 168 -10.24 21.77 -5.19
CA LEU A 168 -9.49 21.70 -3.95
C LEU A 168 -7.99 21.51 -4.22
N SER A 169 -7.15 22.21 -3.47
CA SER A 169 -5.69 22.10 -3.50
C SER A 169 -5.22 20.88 -2.72
N LEU A 170 -5.62 19.69 -3.19
CA LEU A 170 -5.26 18.41 -2.59
C LEU A 170 -3.83 18.01 -2.97
N ASN A 171 -3.05 17.60 -1.98
CA ASN A 171 -1.72 17.03 -2.23
C ASN A 171 -1.83 15.67 -2.95
N SER A 172 -0.73 15.18 -3.52
CA SER A 172 -0.75 13.94 -4.32
C SER A 172 -1.25 12.73 -3.52
N MET A 173 -0.96 12.65 -2.21
CA MET A 173 -1.45 11.56 -1.36
C MET A 173 -2.95 11.64 -1.08
N GLU A 174 -3.48 12.84 -0.85
CA GLU A 174 -4.91 13.07 -0.70
C GLU A 174 -5.66 12.73 -1.99
N ARG A 175 -5.11 13.12 -3.16
CA ARG A 175 -5.69 12.76 -4.45
C ARG A 175 -5.72 11.26 -4.70
N ILE A 176 -4.68 10.52 -4.31
CA ILE A 176 -4.69 9.05 -4.38
C ILE A 176 -5.81 8.47 -3.51
N ARG A 177 -5.98 8.97 -2.27
CA ARG A 177 -7.06 8.52 -1.38
C ARG A 177 -8.43 8.77 -1.99
N VAL A 178 -8.67 9.98 -2.51
CA VAL A 178 -9.91 10.36 -3.19
C VAL A 178 -10.15 9.49 -4.43
N ALA A 179 -9.14 9.33 -5.27
CA ALA A 179 -9.21 8.55 -6.50
C ALA A 179 -9.58 7.09 -6.21
N ARG A 180 -8.94 6.46 -5.22
CA ARG A 180 -9.26 5.09 -4.79
C ARG A 180 -10.66 4.98 -4.20
N ALA A 181 -11.05 5.93 -3.33
CA ALA A 181 -12.38 5.93 -2.73
C ALA A 181 -13.51 6.04 -3.77
N LEU A 182 -13.25 6.70 -4.90
CA LEU A 182 -14.19 6.89 -6.00
C LEU A 182 -13.94 5.96 -7.19
N ASN A 183 -12.93 5.09 -7.13
CA ASN A 183 -12.47 4.23 -8.22
C ASN A 183 -12.15 4.99 -9.53
N ILE A 184 -11.48 6.15 -9.44
CA ILE A 184 -11.08 6.99 -10.58
C ILE A 184 -9.60 6.75 -10.90
N THR A 185 -9.32 5.79 -11.77
CA THR A 185 -7.95 5.34 -12.10
C THR A 185 -7.06 6.44 -12.67
N ASP A 186 -7.61 7.34 -13.46
CA ASP A 186 -6.84 8.41 -14.10
C ASP A 186 -6.28 9.39 -13.06
N TRP A 187 -7.07 9.75 -12.05
CA TRP A 187 -6.63 10.65 -10.98
C TRP A 187 -5.57 9.99 -10.09
N GLU A 188 -5.71 8.69 -9.83
CA GLU A 188 -4.70 7.94 -9.09
C GLU A 188 -3.38 7.91 -9.86
N LYS A 189 -3.43 7.61 -11.17
CA LYS A 189 -2.24 7.57 -12.03
C LYS A 189 -1.53 8.92 -12.10
N ASP A 190 -2.28 10.00 -12.26
CA ASP A 190 -1.71 11.35 -12.30
C ASP A 190 -1.02 11.70 -10.98
N ALA A 191 -1.67 11.40 -9.85
CA ALA A 191 -1.11 11.65 -8.53
C ALA A 191 0.10 10.76 -8.21
N LEU A 192 0.11 9.50 -8.65
CA LEU A 192 1.28 8.62 -8.56
C LEU A 192 2.46 9.15 -9.40
N THR A 193 2.16 9.70 -10.59
CA THR A 193 3.18 10.29 -11.47
C THR A 193 3.89 11.47 -10.80
N GLU A 194 3.14 12.31 -10.09
CA GLU A 194 3.72 13.39 -9.29
C GLU A 194 4.58 12.86 -8.14
N LEU A 195 4.14 11.78 -7.45
CA LEU A 195 4.93 11.15 -6.41
C LEU A 195 6.23 10.55 -6.94
N PHE A 196 6.25 10.01 -8.16
CA PHE A 196 7.50 9.61 -8.80
C PHE A 196 8.45 10.81 -8.96
N GLY A 197 7.91 11.98 -9.32
CA GLY A 197 8.64 13.24 -9.53
C GLY A 197 9.21 13.89 -8.26
N ARG A 198 8.62 13.58 -7.10
CA ARG A 198 8.92 14.25 -5.82
C ARG A 198 10.34 13.95 -5.32
N LYS A 199 11.05 14.98 -4.82
CA LYS A 199 12.42 14.85 -4.26
C LYS A 199 12.39 14.27 -2.85
N GLU A 200 11.35 14.59 -2.10
CA GLU A 200 11.13 14.14 -0.74
C GLU A 200 10.89 12.63 -0.70
N MET A 201 11.52 11.98 0.28
CA MET A 201 11.32 10.55 0.54
C MET A 201 9.84 10.25 0.82
N ILE A 202 9.42 9.04 0.50
CA ILE A 202 8.10 8.54 0.91
C ILE A 202 8.17 8.22 2.39
N THR A 203 7.30 8.84 3.19
CA THR A 203 7.21 8.59 4.63
C THR A 203 6.56 7.23 4.91
N ARG A 204 6.71 6.72 6.15
CA ARG A 204 6.08 5.47 6.56
C ARG A 204 4.56 5.51 6.40
N ASP A 205 3.92 6.61 6.77
CA ASP A 205 2.46 6.75 6.70
C ASP A 205 1.95 6.80 5.26
N GLU A 206 2.72 7.43 4.37
CA GLU A 206 2.45 7.42 2.94
C GLU A 206 2.62 6.03 2.35
N ALA A 207 3.69 5.32 2.69
CA ALA A 207 3.92 3.94 2.24
C ALA A 207 2.78 3.00 2.67
N ASN A 208 2.31 3.14 3.92
CA ASN A 208 1.16 2.40 4.42
C ASN A 208 -0.12 2.73 3.64
N THR A 209 -0.34 4.00 3.30
CA THR A 209 -1.50 4.43 2.51
C THR A 209 -1.44 3.93 1.06
N LEU A 210 -0.25 3.95 0.45
CA LEU A 210 -0.03 3.53 -0.95
C LEU A 210 -0.24 2.03 -1.13
N GLY A 211 0.13 1.23 -0.13
CA GLY A 211 0.22 -0.21 -0.24
C GLY A 211 1.55 -0.64 -0.89
N MET A 212 1.91 -1.92 -0.67
CA MET A 212 3.23 -2.43 -1.04
C MET A 212 3.54 -2.32 -2.54
N ASN A 213 2.57 -2.60 -3.40
CA ASN A 213 2.77 -2.60 -4.85
C ASN A 213 3.08 -1.19 -5.38
N ALA A 214 2.23 -0.21 -5.07
CA ALA A 214 2.43 1.18 -5.49
C ALA A 214 3.70 1.77 -4.88
N TYR A 215 4.01 1.44 -3.62
CA TYR A 215 5.28 1.83 -3.01
C TYR A 215 6.49 1.26 -3.75
N TRP A 216 6.47 -0.04 -4.07
CA TRP A 216 7.55 -0.70 -4.80
C TRP A 216 7.77 -0.09 -6.20
N GLU A 217 6.69 0.20 -6.91
CA GLU A 217 6.73 0.90 -8.21
C GLU A 217 7.38 2.28 -8.05
N ILE A 218 7.00 3.06 -7.02
CA ILE A 218 7.60 4.37 -6.75
C ILE A 218 9.08 4.27 -6.42
N ALA A 219 9.48 3.30 -5.60
CA ALA A 219 10.88 3.08 -5.25
C ALA A 219 11.71 2.71 -6.49
N THR A 220 11.20 1.77 -7.30
CA THR A 220 11.86 1.28 -8.52
C THR A 220 12.08 2.42 -9.52
N GLU A 221 11.04 3.21 -9.80
CA GLU A 221 11.13 4.34 -10.74
C GLU A 221 12.12 5.42 -10.27
N ARG A 222 12.14 5.69 -8.96
CA ARG A 222 13.11 6.65 -8.38
C ARG A 222 14.54 6.13 -8.45
N GLU A 223 14.74 4.84 -8.22
CA GLU A 223 16.06 4.22 -8.32
C GLU A 223 16.58 4.24 -9.76
N ILE A 224 15.75 3.85 -10.74
CA ILE A 224 16.09 3.91 -12.18
C ILE A 224 16.49 5.34 -12.58
N ARG A 225 15.71 6.34 -12.15
CA ARG A 225 16.00 7.75 -12.44
C ARG A 225 17.32 8.21 -11.81
N ASN A 226 17.56 7.85 -10.56
CA ASN A 226 18.79 8.23 -9.85
C ASN A 226 20.02 7.52 -10.42
N GLY A 227 19.91 6.24 -10.76
CA GLY A 227 20.96 5.46 -11.42
C GLY A 227 21.31 6.03 -12.80
N SER A 228 20.31 6.40 -13.60
CA SER A 228 20.51 7.02 -14.91
C SER A 228 21.22 8.37 -14.80
N LYS A 229 20.87 9.18 -13.79
CA LYS A 229 21.53 10.45 -13.50
C LYS A 229 22.99 10.25 -13.08
N LEU A 230 23.26 9.23 -12.27
CA LEU A 230 24.62 8.88 -11.84
C LEU A 230 25.48 8.44 -13.02
N GLU A 231 24.96 7.59 -13.90
CA GLU A 231 25.69 7.15 -15.10
C GLU A 231 26.02 8.34 -16.01
N GLY A 232 25.09 9.28 -16.20
CA GLY A 232 25.35 10.52 -16.94
C GLY A 232 26.51 11.34 -16.36
N VAL A 233 26.54 11.51 -15.03
CA VAL A 233 27.63 12.22 -14.34
C VAL A 233 28.96 11.47 -14.48
N LEU A 234 28.94 10.13 -14.37
CA LEU A 234 30.14 9.31 -14.56
C LEU A 234 30.71 9.43 -15.97
N GLN A 235 29.85 9.46 -16.99
CA GLN A 235 30.28 9.66 -18.38
C GLN A 235 30.88 11.05 -18.60
N GLU A 236 30.29 12.10 -18.01
CA GLU A 236 30.84 13.47 -18.07
C GLU A 236 32.23 13.55 -17.41
N LEU A 237 32.40 12.94 -16.23
CA LEU A 237 33.68 12.89 -15.52
C LEU A 237 34.74 12.11 -16.28
N LYS A 238 34.36 10.99 -16.93
CA LYS A 238 35.26 10.22 -17.81
C LYS A 238 35.72 11.07 -19.00
N GLY A 239 34.82 11.85 -19.60
CA GLY A 239 35.14 12.80 -20.67
C GLY A 239 36.18 13.83 -20.23
N LYS A 240 35.92 14.52 -19.11
CA LYS A 240 36.85 15.52 -18.53
C LYS A 240 38.22 14.92 -18.16
N THR A 241 38.23 13.69 -17.62
CA THR A 241 39.49 13.01 -17.25
C THR A 241 40.34 12.68 -18.48
N LYS A 242 39.70 12.32 -19.60
CA LYS A 242 40.39 12.08 -20.87
C LYS A 242 41.01 13.36 -21.42
N GLU A 243 40.27 14.47 -21.37
CA GLU A 243 40.75 15.80 -21.78
C GLU A 243 41.98 16.25 -20.96
N VAL A 244 41.93 16.13 -19.63
CA VAL A 244 43.08 16.44 -18.76
C VAL A 244 44.28 15.55 -19.10
N ARG A 245 44.06 14.25 -19.29
CA ARG A 245 45.14 13.31 -19.67
C ARG A 245 45.79 13.70 -20.99
N ASP A 246 45.00 14.09 -21.98
CA ASP A 246 45.52 14.51 -23.29
C ASP A 246 46.28 15.84 -23.19
N GLN A 247 45.86 16.79 -22.34
CA GLN A 247 46.64 17.99 -22.03
C GLN A 247 47.95 17.71 -21.27
N THR A 248 48.01 16.62 -20.48
CA THR A 248 49.22 16.29 -19.70
C THR A 248 50.30 15.59 -20.54
N LYS A 249 50.00 15.12 -21.76
CA LYS A 249 50.96 14.44 -22.65
C LYS A 249 52.04 15.37 -23.20
N ASP A 250 51.80 16.67 -23.21
CA ASP A 250 52.79 17.67 -23.66
C ASP A 250 53.79 18.07 -22.56
N ILE A 251 53.64 17.53 -21.35
CA ILE A 251 54.60 17.76 -20.26
C ILE A 251 55.70 16.70 -20.36
N PRO A 252 56.96 17.08 -20.65
CA PRO A 252 58.04 16.11 -20.82
C PRO A 252 58.22 15.30 -19.54
N PRO A 253 58.38 13.96 -19.64
CA PRO A 253 58.52 13.10 -18.48
C PRO A 253 59.80 13.47 -17.73
N ARG A 254 59.68 14.25 -16.65
CA ARG A 254 60.78 14.52 -15.73
C ARG A 254 61.15 13.20 -15.07
N GLY A 255 62.23 12.57 -15.54
CA GLY A 255 62.73 11.27 -15.09
C GLY A 255 62.98 11.15 -13.58
N VAL A 256 63.00 12.27 -12.86
CA VAL A 256 63.15 12.33 -11.39
C VAL A 256 61.90 11.81 -10.66
N PHE A 257 60.70 11.93 -11.23
CA PHE A 257 59.45 11.59 -10.53
C PHE A 257 59.22 10.08 -10.37
N ARG A 258 59.70 9.25 -11.30
CA ARG A 258 59.57 7.77 -11.19
C ARG A 258 60.38 7.19 -10.03
N SER A 259 61.52 7.80 -9.70
CA SER A 259 62.35 7.36 -8.57
C SER A 259 61.69 7.67 -7.22
N VAL A 260 61.11 8.87 -7.09
CA VAL A 260 60.41 9.30 -5.86
C VAL A 260 59.12 8.50 -5.64
N ILE A 261 58.32 8.25 -6.67
CA ILE A 261 57.10 7.43 -6.54
C ILE A 261 57.45 5.98 -6.17
N GLY A 262 58.50 5.41 -6.76
CA GLY A 262 58.94 4.05 -6.44
C GLY A 262 59.40 3.90 -4.99
N THR A 263 60.08 4.90 -4.44
CA THR A 263 60.49 4.92 -3.02
C THR A 263 59.29 5.13 -2.10
N LEU A 264 58.37 6.04 -2.42
CA LEU A 264 57.14 6.23 -1.66
C LEU A 264 56.26 4.97 -1.64
N TRP A 265 56.13 4.27 -2.77
CA TRP A 265 55.36 3.03 -2.84
C TRP A 265 55.97 1.92 -1.98
N LYS A 266 57.31 1.82 -1.98
CA LYS A 266 58.02 0.89 -1.07
C LYS A 266 57.77 1.25 0.39
N LEU A 267 57.85 2.52 0.77
CA LEU A 267 57.54 2.98 2.12
C LEU A 267 56.09 2.72 2.51
N PHE A 268 55.14 2.97 1.61
CA PHE A 268 53.73 2.69 1.84
C PHE A 268 53.47 1.18 2.03
N LYS A 269 54.08 0.33 1.19
CA LYS A 269 53.98 -1.13 1.34
C LYS A 269 54.57 -1.61 2.68
N MET A 270 55.69 -1.04 3.11
CA MET A 270 56.30 -1.33 4.42
C MET A 270 55.39 -0.87 5.57
N LEU A 271 54.81 0.32 5.47
CA LEU A 271 53.88 0.85 6.48
C LEU A 271 52.61 0.00 6.57
N LEU A 272 52.06 -0.42 5.43
CA LEU A 272 50.87 -1.27 5.39
C LEU A 272 51.15 -2.65 6.00
N LEU A 273 52.30 -3.26 5.71
CA LEU A 273 52.73 -4.51 6.34
C LEU A 273 52.89 -4.36 7.85
N ALA A 274 53.46 -3.25 8.32
CA ALA A 274 53.61 -2.97 9.75
C ALA A 274 52.26 -2.73 10.45
N LEU A 275 51.31 -2.06 9.79
CA LEU A 275 49.95 -1.87 10.33
C LEU A 275 49.19 -3.19 10.39
N CYS A 276 49.30 -4.04 9.37
CA CYS A 276 48.70 -5.38 9.39
C CYS A 276 49.26 -6.25 10.52
N SER A 277 50.58 -6.20 10.77
CA SER A 277 51.17 -6.96 11.87
C SER A 277 50.74 -6.46 13.25
N MET A 278 50.62 -5.14 13.45
CA MET A 278 50.10 -4.57 14.70
C MET A 278 48.63 -4.95 14.93
N LEU A 279 47.78 -4.84 13.91
CA LEU A 279 46.38 -5.24 14.00
C LEU A 279 46.23 -6.75 14.29
N ALA A 280 47.05 -7.59 13.66
CA ALA A 280 47.05 -9.03 13.93
C ALA A 280 47.39 -9.34 15.39
N LEU A 281 48.35 -8.63 15.98
CA LEU A 281 48.72 -8.79 17.39
C LEU A 281 47.61 -8.33 18.35
N GLU A 282 46.94 -7.21 18.05
CA GLU A 282 45.79 -6.75 18.84
C GLU A 282 44.62 -7.73 18.79
N ILE A 283 44.28 -8.24 17.61
CA ILE A 283 43.23 -9.24 17.43
C ILE A 283 43.57 -10.52 18.19
N LEU A 284 44.83 -10.97 18.13
CA LEU A 284 45.29 -12.15 18.88
C LEU A 284 45.13 -11.93 20.40
N GLY A 285 45.48 -10.74 20.90
CA GLY A 285 45.30 -10.37 22.30
C GLY A 285 43.84 -10.40 22.75
N LEU A 286 42.93 -9.82 21.96
CA LEU A 286 41.49 -9.85 22.24
C LEU A 286 40.93 -11.28 22.22
N LEU A 287 41.36 -12.11 21.27
CA LEU A 287 40.94 -13.52 21.21
C LEU A 287 41.38 -14.30 22.45
N VAL A 288 42.63 -14.13 22.91
CA VAL A 288 43.10 -14.76 24.16
C VAL A 288 42.25 -14.34 25.36
N GLN A 289 41.91 -13.05 25.44
CA GLN A 289 41.09 -12.52 26.53
C GLN A 289 39.66 -13.07 26.50
N ILE A 290 39.01 -13.11 25.33
CA ILE A 290 37.67 -13.69 25.14
C ILE A 290 37.67 -15.17 25.53
N MET A 291 38.70 -15.91 25.10
CA MET A 291 38.83 -17.34 25.41
C MET A 291 39.03 -17.55 26.92
N GLY A 292 39.80 -16.69 27.59
CA GLY A 292 39.92 -16.69 29.05
C GLY A 292 38.58 -16.49 29.76
N CYS A 293 37.80 -15.50 29.34
CA CYS A 293 36.46 -15.23 29.90
C CYS A 293 35.50 -16.41 29.67
N LEU A 294 35.51 -17.03 28.48
CA LEU A 294 34.66 -18.19 28.17
C LEU A 294 35.02 -19.42 29.02
N VAL A 295 36.31 -19.63 29.30
CA VAL A 295 36.77 -20.70 30.20
C VAL A 295 36.31 -20.44 31.64
N GLU A 296 36.46 -19.21 32.13
CA GLU A 296 36.04 -18.84 33.49
C GLU A 296 34.51 -18.97 33.68
N GLU A 297 33.73 -18.50 32.70
CA GLU A 297 32.26 -18.62 32.68
C GLU A 297 31.81 -20.10 32.64
N SER A 298 32.50 -20.93 31.85
CA SER A 298 32.23 -22.38 31.78
C SER A 298 32.56 -23.09 33.09
N CYS A 299 33.63 -22.68 33.79
CA CYS A 299 33.95 -23.17 35.14
C CYS A 299 32.90 -22.76 36.17
N ARG A 300 32.42 -21.51 36.10
CA ARG A 300 31.41 -20.96 37.03
C ARG A 300 30.06 -21.68 36.92
N ASN A 301 29.66 -22.09 35.72
CA ASN A 301 28.36 -22.70 35.46
C ASN A 301 28.33 -24.24 35.61
N GLY A 302 29.40 -24.88 36.12
CA GLY A 302 29.41 -26.33 36.39
C GLY A 302 29.32 -27.24 35.14
N LEU A 303 29.41 -26.65 33.94
CA LEU A 303 29.31 -27.35 32.64
C LEU A 303 30.60 -28.06 32.21
N PHE A 304 31.62 -28.07 33.06
CA PHE A 304 32.95 -28.56 32.72
C PHE A 304 33.01 -30.05 32.41
N ASN A 305 32.08 -30.86 32.95
CA ASN A 305 32.10 -32.32 32.78
C ASN A 305 31.71 -32.81 31.37
N HIS A 306 31.14 -31.95 30.52
CA HIS A 306 30.80 -32.30 29.13
C HIS A 306 31.69 -31.61 28.08
N PHE A 307 32.67 -30.81 28.52
CA PHE A 307 33.54 -30.08 27.61
C PHE A 307 34.63 -31.01 27.06
N GLN A 308 34.64 -31.23 25.74
CA GLN A 308 35.65 -32.05 25.06
C GLN A 308 36.87 -31.18 24.71
N PRO A 309 37.98 -31.21 25.47
CA PRO A 309 39.16 -30.36 25.23
C PRO A 309 39.79 -30.56 23.85
N ARG A 310 39.51 -31.69 23.20
CA ARG A 310 39.99 -32.01 21.85
C ARG A 310 39.46 -31.08 20.77
N LEU A 311 38.20 -30.62 20.89
CA LEU A 311 37.60 -29.74 19.88
C LEU A 311 38.24 -28.34 19.92
N PHE A 312 38.58 -27.87 21.12
CA PHE A 312 39.16 -26.55 21.35
C PHE A 312 40.61 -26.46 20.88
N ILE A 313 41.41 -27.50 21.14
CA ILE A 313 42.78 -27.61 20.64
C ILE A 313 42.79 -27.66 19.10
N GLY A 314 41.83 -28.37 18.49
CA GLY A 314 41.68 -28.40 17.03
C GLY A 314 41.35 -27.04 16.42
N LEU A 315 40.44 -26.29 17.05
CA LEU A 315 40.05 -24.94 16.60
C LEU A 315 41.20 -23.93 16.77
N ALA A 316 41.89 -23.96 17.91
CA ALA A 316 43.07 -23.13 18.14
C ALA A 316 44.20 -23.45 17.14
N ALA A 317 44.47 -24.72 16.87
CA ALA A 317 45.46 -25.14 15.88
C ALA A 317 45.06 -24.71 14.46
N SER A 318 43.78 -24.79 14.09
CA SER A 318 43.29 -24.35 12.78
C SER A 318 43.40 -22.84 12.59
N ILE A 319 43.10 -22.06 13.63
CA ILE A 319 43.25 -20.59 13.60
C ILE A 319 44.74 -20.21 13.48
N VAL A 320 45.62 -20.84 14.26
CA VAL A 320 47.08 -20.62 14.14
C VAL A 320 47.59 -20.99 12.74
N TYR A 321 47.10 -22.09 12.17
CA TYR A 321 47.47 -22.51 10.82
C TYR A 321 46.99 -21.53 9.73
N MET A 322 45.77 -21.00 9.87
CA MET A 322 45.24 -19.98 8.95
C MET A 322 46.02 -18.67 9.02
N ILE A 323 46.44 -18.25 10.22
CA ILE A 323 47.28 -17.06 10.42
C ILE A 323 48.68 -17.27 9.84
N TRP A 324 49.24 -18.48 9.92
CA TRP A 324 50.56 -18.79 9.36
C TRP A 324 50.58 -18.88 7.82
N MET A 325 49.45 -19.19 7.19
CA MET A 325 49.32 -19.27 5.73
C MET A 325 49.14 -17.92 5.03
N TRP A 326 48.90 -16.84 5.78
CA TRP A 326 48.68 -15.48 5.27
C TRP A 326 49.92 -14.60 5.49
#